data_AF-A0A2G2XJ93-F1
#
_entry.id   AF-A0A2G2XJ93-F1
#
_cell.length_a   1.000
_cell.length_b   1.000
_cell.length_c   1.000
_cell.angle_alpha   90.00
_cell.angle_beta   90.00
_cell.angle_gamma   90.00
#
_symmetry.space_group_name_H-M   'P 1'
#
loop_
_entity.id
_entity.type
_entity.pdbx_description
1 polymer ?
#
loop_
_entity_poly.entity_id
_entity_poly.type
_entity_poly.pdbx_seq_one_letter_code
_entity_poly.pdbx_strand_id
1 'polypeptide(L)'
;MMQELMGKALQGPVEEVAKMEAQEAENLLQHLGIPAWEGRAYDYCMENLRNVGFPVDGLAFDPDLVIRGLVIDKEKGNLVKADRFGYIKRVMHGTRMLSTREVRYGLGFCVYLSAQNIDP
;
A
#
# COMPACT_ATOMS: atom_id res chain seq x y z
N MET A 1 6.77 15.27 -13.34
CA MET A 1 7.81 14.35 -13.84
C MET A 1 7.87 12.99 -13.13
N MET A 2 8.13 12.88 -11.81
CA MET A 2 8.17 11.55 -11.14
C MET A 2 6.79 10.89 -10.95
N GLN A 3 5.72 11.68 -10.77
CA GLN A 3 4.34 11.20 -10.78
C GLN A 3 3.93 10.63 -12.17
N GLU A 4 4.41 11.24 -13.26
CA GLU A 4 4.13 10.77 -14.63
C GLU A 4 4.84 9.45 -14.98
N LEU A 5 6.01 9.18 -14.38
CA LEU A 5 6.76 7.94 -14.63
C LEU A 5 6.18 6.74 -13.87
N MET A 6 5.54 6.95 -12.70
CA MET A 6 4.78 5.89 -12.01
C MET A 6 3.50 5.50 -12.77
N GLY A 7 2.82 6.46 -13.40
CA GLY A 7 1.65 6.20 -14.24
C GLY A 7 1.96 5.36 -15.48
N LYS A 8 3.14 5.55 -16.09
CA LYS A 8 3.53 4.90 -17.36
C LYS A 8 3.89 3.42 -17.26
N ALA A 9 4.30 2.94 -16.08
CA ALA A 9 4.70 1.54 -15.90
C ALA A 9 3.51 0.58 -15.66
N LEU A 10 2.27 1.11 -15.55
CA LEU A 10 1.04 0.38 -15.27
C LEU A 10 -0.06 0.68 -16.31
N GLN A 11 0.33 1.03 -17.54
CA GLN A 11 -0.58 1.35 -18.65
C GLN A 11 -0.54 0.21 -19.68
N GLY A 12 -0.97 -0.96 -19.25
CA GLY A 12 -1.31 -2.07 -20.13
C GLY A 12 -2.84 -2.24 -20.24
N PRO A 13 -3.32 -2.97 -21.26
CA PRO A 13 -4.75 -3.18 -21.47
C PRO A 13 -5.43 -3.92 -20.29
N VAL A 14 -4.69 -4.74 -19.55
CA VAL A 14 -5.21 -5.43 -18.35
C VAL A 14 -5.39 -4.46 -17.19
N GLU A 15 -4.44 -3.55 -16.98
CA GLU A 15 -4.51 -2.54 -15.92
C GLU A 15 -5.64 -1.54 -16.17
N GLU A 16 -5.91 -1.19 -17.43
CA GLU A 16 -7.05 -0.33 -17.79
C GLU A 16 -8.38 -1.00 -17.47
N VAL A 17 -8.56 -2.27 -17.85
CA VAL A 17 -9.77 -3.05 -17.53
C VAL A 17 -9.91 -3.20 -16.01
N ALA A 18 -8.84 -3.54 -15.30
CA ALA A 18 -8.88 -3.68 -13.85
C ALA A 18 -9.26 -2.37 -13.13
N LYS A 19 -8.79 -1.21 -13.64
CA LYS A 19 -9.20 0.12 -13.12
C LYS A 19 -10.66 0.42 -13.40
N MET A 20 -11.14 0.09 -14.59
CA MET A 20 -12.53 0.29 -14.98
C MET A 20 -13.48 -0.53 -14.09
N GLU A 21 -13.21 -1.82 -13.93
CA GLU A 21 -13.98 -2.73 -13.07
C GLU A 21 -13.95 -2.29 -11.59
N ALA A 22 -12.78 -1.85 -11.09
CA ALA A 22 -12.67 -1.30 -9.74
C ALA A 22 -13.53 -0.04 -9.57
N GLN A 23 -13.52 0.85 -10.56
CA GLN A 23 -14.32 2.08 -10.53
C GLN A 23 -15.82 1.78 -10.59
N GLU A 24 -16.24 0.80 -11.38
CA GLU A 24 -17.65 0.38 -11.44
C GLU A 24 -18.12 -0.22 -10.11
N ALA A 25 -17.29 -1.07 -9.50
CA ALA A 25 -17.57 -1.62 -8.18
C ALA A 25 -17.68 -0.51 -7.11
N GLU A 26 -16.75 0.45 -7.11
CA GLU A 26 -16.78 1.62 -6.22
C GLU A 26 -18.08 2.43 -6.40
N ASN A 27 -18.48 2.69 -7.65
CA ASN A 27 -19.72 3.42 -7.96
C ASN A 27 -20.96 2.67 -7.46
N LEU A 28 -20.98 1.34 -7.59
CA LEU A 28 -22.08 0.51 -7.10
C LEU A 28 -22.18 0.57 -5.57
N LEU A 29 -21.04 0.49 -4.87
CA LEU A 29 -21.00 0.60 -3.42
C LEU A 29 -21.53 1.96 -2.95
N GLN A 30 -21.10 3.06 -3.60
CA GLN A 30 -21.62 4.39 -3.33
C GLN A 30 -23.14 4.49 -3.57
N HIS A 31 -23.64 3.93 -4.67
CA HIS A 31 -25.06 3.93 -4.99
C HIS A 31 -25.90 3.17 -3.96
N LEU A 32 -25.36 2.07 -3.43
CA LEU A 32 -25.99 1.28 -2.36
C LEU A 32 -25.86 1.94 -0.98
N GLY A 33 -25.23 3.12 -0.89
CA GLY A 33 -24.98 3.80 0.38
C GLY A 33 -23.97 3.05 1.27
N ILE A 34 -23.17 2.16 0.69
CA ILE A 34 -22.09 1.46 1.39
C ILE A 34 -20.88 2.39 1.32
N PRO A 35 -20.48 3.03 2.44
CA PRO A 35 -19.29 3.88 2.43
C PRO A 35 -18.05 3.06 2.12
N ALA A 36 -17.04 3.68 1.49
CA ALA A 36 -15.75 3.05 1.25
C ALA A 36 -15.20 2.50 2.58
N TRP A 37 -15.19 1.16 2.69
CA TRP A 37 -14.91 0.45 3.93
C TRP A 37 -13.55 0.84 4.52
N GLU A 38 -12.58 1.07 3.64
CA GLU A 38 -11.20 1.41 4.00
C GLU A 38 -11.12 2.76 4.73
N GLY A 39 -11.85 3.77 4.26
CA GLY A 39 -11.91 5.08 4.92
C GLY A 39 -12.58 5.00 6.30
N ARG A 40 -13.67 4.22 6.43
CA ARG A 40 -14.33 4.02 7.73
C ARG A 40 -13.47 3.24 8.71
N ALA A 41 -12.74 2.23 8.23
CA ALA A 41 -11.78 1.49 9.04
C ALA A 41 -10.62 2.38 9.49
N TYR A 42 -10.15 3.29 8.62
CA TYR A 42 -9.14 4.29 8.96
C TYR A 42 -9.63 5.21 10.08
N ASP A 43 -10.83 5.78 9.96
CA ASP A 43 -11.41 6.68 10.97
C ASP A 43 -11.49 6.00 12.35
N TYR A 44 -11.99 4.75 12.39
CA TYR A 44 -12.08 3.97 13.61
C TYR A 44 -10.70 3.68 14.24
N CYS A 45 -9.71 3.35 13.41
CA CYS A 45 -8.34 3.16 13.87
C CYS A 45 -7.73 4.45 14.44
N MET A 46 -7.99 5.61 13.80
CA MET A 46 -7.50 6.91 14.28
C MET A 46 -8.12 7.28 15.63
N GLU A 47 -9.41 7.03 15.82
CA GLU A 47 -10.07 7.25 17.11
C GLU A 47 -9.47 6.37 18.22
N ASN A 48 -9.24 5.09 17.93
CA ASN A 48 -8.59 4.19 18.89
C ASN A 48 -7.16 4.62 19.24
N LEU A 49 -6.37 5.04 18.23
CA LEU A 49 -5.01 5.54 18.45
C LEU A 49 -4.98 6.81 19.29
N ARG A 50 -5.92 7.74 19.08
CA ARG A 50 -6.08 8.91 19.96
C ARG A 50 -6.37 8.50 21.40
N ASN A 51 -7.30 7.57 21.60
CA ASN A 51 -7.72 7.14 22.93
C ASN A 51 -6.59 6.50 23.74
N VAL A 52 -5.64 5.84 23.09
CA VAL A 52 -4.44 5.28 23.75
C VAL A 52 -3.27 6.29 23.84
N GLY A 53 -3.46 7.53 23.38
CA GLY A 53 -2.49 8.62 23.52
C GLY A 53 -1.46 8.77 22.40
N PHE A 54 -1.64 8.13 21.24
CA PHE A 54 -0.77 8.36 20.08
C PHE A 54 -1.12 9.68 19.37
N PRO A 55 -0.11 10.43 18.89
CA PRO A 55 -0.35 11.60 18.06
C PRO A 55 -0.83 11.16 16.68
N VAL A 56 -2.03 11.59 16.28
CA VAL A 56 -2.59 11.31 14.96
C VAL A 56 -2.88 12.58 14.16
N ASP A 57 -2.62 13.75 14.73
CA ASP A 57 -2.90 15.02 14.06
C ASP A 57 -2.02 15.15 12.81
N GLY A 58 -2.64 15.55 11.70
CA GLY A 58 -1.99 15.66 10.40
C GLY A 58 -1.93 14.36 9.59
N LEU A 59 -2.44 13.23 10.12
CA LEU A 59 -2.65 12.03 9.32
C LEU A 59 -3.96 12.13 8.52
N ALA A 60 -3.90 11.76 7.24
CA ALA A 60 -5.06 11.68 6.37
C ALA A 60 -5.09 10.33 5.65
N PHE A 61 -6.29 9.83 5.37
CA PHE A 61 -6.49 8.65 4.53
C PHE A 61 -6.21 9.00 3.07
N ASP A 62 -5.35 8.21 2.43
CA ASP A 62 -5.03 8.30 1.01
C ASP A 62 -5.20 6.90 0.38
N PRO A 63 -6.29 6.66 -0.38
CA PRO A 63 -6.57 5.35 -0.97
C PRO A 63 -5.56 4.98 -2.07
N ASP A 64 -4.89 5.95 -2.69
CA ASP A 64 -3.96 5.70 -3.79
C ASP A 64 -2.54 5.35 -3.30
N LEU A 65 -2.26 5.56 -2.01
CA LEU A 65 -0.95 5.30 -1.40
C LEU A 65 -0.65 3.80 -1.25
N VAL A 66 -1.69 2.98 -1.04
CA VAL A 66 -1.56 1.56 -0.72
C VAL A 66 -2.32 0.69 -1.70
N ILE A 67 -1.80 -0.50 -1.95
CA ILE A 67 -2.47 -1.53 -2.75
C ILE A 67 -2.46 -2.85 -1.99
N ARG A 68 -3.35 -3.77 -2.37
CA ARG A 68 -3.39 -5.11 -1.76
C ARG A 68 -2.09 -5.89 -1.97
N GLY A 69 -1.74 -6.72 -0.98
CA GLY A 69 -0.57 -7.60 -1.00
C GLY A 69 0.76 -6.86 -0.86
N LEU A 70 0.79 -5.79 -0.07
CA LEU A 70 2.02 -5.19 0.47
C LEU A 70 2.39 -5.89 1.78
N VAL A 71 3.68 -5.94 2.08
CA VAL A 71 4.23 -6.46 3.34
C VAL A 71 4.73 -5.28 4.17
N ILE A 72 4.40 -5.25 5.46
CA ILE A 72 4.89 -4.24 6.41
C ILE A 72 6.09 -4.78 7.16
N ASP A 73 7.25 -4.17 6.94
CA ASP A 73 8.45 -4.34 7.77
C ASP A 73 8.31 -3.45 9.01
N LYS A 74 7.91 -4.08 10.13
CA LYS A 74 7.68 -3.40 11.41
C LYS A 74 8.97 -2.93 12.09
N GLU A 75 10.12 -3.52 11.77
CA GLU A 75 11.39 -3.18 12.41
C GLU A 75 11.96 -1.89 11.84
N LYS A 76 11.92 -1.74 10.51
CA LYS A 76 12.47 -0.56 9.82
C LYS A 76 11.40 0.41 9.31
N GLY A 77 10.12 0.09 9.47
CA GLY A 77 9.00 0.93 9.02
C GLY A 77 8.87 1.00 7.50
N ASN A 78 9.12 -0.12 6.80
CA ASN A 78 9.00 -0.16 5.34
C ASN A 78 7.71 -0.84 4.87
N LEU A 79 7.15 -0.33 3.77
CA LEU A 79 6.12 -0.98 2.98
C LEU A 79 6.77 -1.60 1.74
N VAL A 80 6.64 -2.92 1.58
CA VAL A 80 7.35 -3.68 0.56
C VAL A 80 6.36 -4.36 -0.39
N LYS A 81 6.57 -4.17 -1.69
CA LYS A 81 5.93 -4.99 -2.73
C LYS A 81 6.96 -5.98 -3.26
N ALA A 82 6.67 -7.26 -3.10
CA ALA A 82 7.48 -8.33 -3.68
C ALA A 82 6.68 -9.15 -4.71
N ASP A 83 7.39 -9.86 -5.57
CA ASP A 83 6.78 -10.88 -6.42
C ASP A 83 6.61 -12.22 -5.68
N ARG A 84 6.00 -13.18 -6.36
CA ARG A 84 5.73 -14.53 -5.83
C ARG A 84 6.97 -15.33 -5.47
N PHE A 85 8.16 -14.89 -5.89
CA PHE A 85 9.44 -15.53 -5.58
C PHE A 85 10.18 -14.79 -4.46
N GLY A 86 9.55 -13.74 -3.89
CA GLY A 86 10.12 -12.95 -2.83
C GLY A 86 11.07 -11.84 -3.30
N TYR A 87 11.16 -11.57 -4.61
CA TYR A 87 11.98 -10.44 -5.07
C TYR A 87 11.25 -9.13 -4.86
N ILE A 88 11.92 -8.21 -4.17
CA ILE A 88 11.44 -6.86 -3.92
C ILE A 88 11.36 -6.09 -5.23
N LYS A 89 10.16 -5.62 -5.58
CA LYS A 89 9.91 -4.74 -6.73
C LYS A 89 9.92 -3.27 -6.34
N ARG A 90 9.32 -2.94 -5.19
CA ARG A 90 9.20 -1.56 -4.68
C ARG A 90 9.22 -1.53 -3.16
N VAL A 91 9.75 -0.44 -2.62
CA VAL A 91 9.82 -0.21 -1.17
C VAL A 91 9.55 1.26 -0.86
N MET A 92 8.65 1.51 0.07
CA MET A 92 8.45 2.83 0.68
C MET A 92 8.93 2.80 2.12
N HIS A 93 9.56 3.88 2.59
CA HIS A 93 9.79 4.13 4.00
C HIS A 93 8.85 5.25 4.44
N GLY A 94 7.87 4.93 5.28
CA GLY A 94 6.69 5.79 5.44
C GLY A 94 6.01 6.04 4.08
N THR A 95 5.84 7.32 3.71
CA THR A 95 5.27 7.73 2.42
C THR A 95 6.32 7.98 1.33
N ARG A 96 7.62 7.83 1.62
CA ARG A 96 8.70 8.12 0.68
C ARG A 96 9.10 6.87 -0.09
N MET A 97 9.00 6.93 -1.42
CA MET A 97 9.52 5.87 -2.29
C MET A 97 11.04 5.79 -2.22
N LEU A 98 11.59 4.60 -1.96
CA LEU A 98 13.03 4.36 -2.02
C LEU A 98 13.47 4.14 -3.48
N SER A 99 14.63 4.70 -3.82
CA SER A 99 15.28 4.42 -5.10
C SER A 99 15.82 2.99 -5.16
N THR A 100 16.03 2.47 -6.38
CA THR A 100 16.66 1.15 -6.61
C THR A 100 18.00 1.01 -5.88
N ARG A 101 18.74 2.12 -5.73
CA ARG A 101 20.01 2.15 -5.02
C ARG A 101 19.79 1.95 -3.52
N GLU A 102 18.88 2.71 -2.91
CA GLU A 102 18.55 2.61 -1.48
C GLU A 102 18.02 1.22 -1.12
N VAL A 103 17.15 0.64 -1.95
CA VAL A 103 16.65 -0.73 -1.73
C VAL A 103 17.79 -1.73 -1.71
N ARG A 104 18.70 -1.65 -2.69
CA ARG A 104 19.84 -2.58 -2.82
C ARG A 104 20.79 -2.51 -1.63
N TYR A 105 21.06 -1.32 -1.10
CA TYR A 105 22.01 -1.13 0.00
C TYR A 105 21.36 -1.27 1.39
N GLY A 106 20.08 -0.90 1.55
CA GLY A 106 19.42 -0.81 2.86
C GLY A 106 18.62 -2.04 3.27
N LEU A 107 18.15 -2.83 2.30
CA LEU A 107 17.38 -4.06 2.56
C LEU A 107 18.15 -5.33 2.22
N GLY A 108 19.34 -5.19 1.62
CA GLY A 108 20.11 -6.32 1.10
C GLY A 108 19.36 -7.02 -0.03
N PHE A 109 20.08 -7.80 -0.83
CA PHE A 109 19.47 -8.66 -1.84
C PHE A 109 18.79 -9.84 -1.12
N CYS A 110 17.68 -9.59 -0.43
CA CYS A 110 17.11 -10.60 0.45
C CYS A 110 16.06 -11.44 -0.26
N VAL A 111 16.49 -12.63 -0.69
CA VAL A 111 15.66 -13.80 -0.95
C VAL A 111 15.19 -14.37 0.40
N TYR A 112 14.36 -13.66 1.16
CA TYR A 112 13.68 -14.21 2.35
C TYR A 112 12.36 -13.49 2.57
N LEU A 113 11.35 -13.84 1.79
CA LEU A 113 9.95 -13.66 2.17
C LEU A 113 9.26 -15.00 2.47
N SER A 114 10.02 -16.10 2.48
CA SER A 114 9.59 -17.36 3.09
C SER A 114 10.05 -17.37 4.54
N ALA A 115 9.11 -17.55 5.47
CA ALA A 115 9.27 -17.60 6.91
C ALA A 115 9.41 -16.22 7.58
N GLN A 116 8.28 -15.57 7.88
CA GLN A 116 7.78 -15.48 9.27
C GLN A 116 6.24 -15.29 9.24
N ASN A 117 5.52 -16.31 9.71
CA ASN A 117 4.17 -16.24 10.28
C ASN A 117 3.06 -15.55 9.47
N ILE A 118 2.67 -16.17 8.36
CA ILE A 118 1.26 -16.18 7.96
C ILE A 118 0.69 -17.45 8.59
N ASP A 119 0.06 -17.31 9.76
CA ASP A 119 -0.69 -18.42 10.38
C ASP A 119 -1.89 -18.80 9.48
N PRO A 120 -2.33 -20.08 9.49
CA PRO A 120 -3.28 -20.64 8.53
C PRO A 120 -4.72 -20.12 8.66
#